data_AF-A0A1C3WVC4-F1
#
_entry.id   AF-A0A1C3WVC4-F1
#
_cell.length_a   1.000
_cell.length_b   1.000
_cell.length_c   1.000
_cell.angle_alpha   90.00
_cell.angle_beta   90.00
_cell.angle_gamma   90.00
#
_symmetry.space_group_name_H-M   'P 1'
#
loop_
_entity.id
_entity.type
_entity.pdbx_description
1 polymer ?
#
loop_
_entity_poly.entity_id
_entity_poly.type
_entity_poly.pdbx_seq_one_letter_code
_entity_poly.pdbx_strand_id
1 'polypeptide(L)'
;MNAQFRVCILSLLVSLALTGCQSAKPIAMSVNALPTAKGVQYGDVLAPQRAAGQDIPSLKGQRVVTVRTYEDVRKKDAQFSTREEMEGVDCALESEGYRASVKTPAEIRVPDYGYASRPVAVRCQSPGYRAGYATVQPFDKTSSERLGAASNNGLAGVVVVALIDAATDKKKHEFSYPPVYVTMNRIGCEKERSGCR
;
A
#
# COMPACT_ATOMS: atom_id res chain seq x y z
N MET A 1 24.67 3.64 57.98
CA MET A 1 25.02 4.66 56.95
C MET A 1 24.91 3.99 55.59
N ASN A 2 23.74 4.07 54.95
CA ASN A 2 23.41 3.39 53.69
C ASN A 2 23.09 4.44 52.62
N ALA A 3 24.06 4.76 51.76
CA ALA A 3 23.86 5.69 50.66
C ALA A 3 24.77 5.35 49.45
N GLN A 4 24.75 4.10 48.99
CA GLN A 4 25.43 3.73 47.73
C GLN A 4 24.63 2.81 46.80
N PHE A 5 23.43 2.37 47.19
CA PHE A 5 22.65 1.38 46.43
C PHE A 5 21.50 1.95 45.58
N ARG A 6 21.53 3.25 45.24
CA ARG A 6 20.43 3.90 44.49
C ARG A 6 20.80 4.46 43.12
N VAL A 7 22.07 4.40 42.71
CA VAL A 7 22.52 5.13 41.51
C VAL A 7 22.62 4.25 40.25
N CYS A 8 22.66 2.92 40.36
CA CYS A 8 22.85 2.05 39.18
C CYS A 8 21.55 1.60 38.46
N ILE A 9 20.37 1.85 39.01
CA ILE A 9 19.11 1.32 38.42
C ILE A 9 18.52 2.27 37.36
N LEU A 10 18.85 3.56 37.37
CA LEU A 10 18.36 4.50 36.36
C LEU A 10 19.12 4.44 35.01
N SER A 11 20.30 3.82 34.96
CA SER A 11 21.11 3.76 33.75
C SER A 11 20.72 2.63 32.78
N LEU A 12 19.95 1.64 33.24
CA LEU A 12 19.63 0.44 32.45
C LEU A 12 18.32 0.57 31.64
N LEU A 13 17.52 1.61 31.87
CA LEU A 13 16.20 1.81 31.25
C LEU A 13 16.24 2.60 29.92
N VAL A 14 17.38 3.19 29.56
CA VAL A 14 17.50 4.06 28.38
C VAL A 14 17.96 3.30 27.11
N SER A 15 18.50 2.09 27.26
CA SER A 15 19.14 1.36 26.14
C SER A 15 18.20 0.48 25.29
N LEU A 16 16.93 0.29 25.68
CA LEU A 16 16.00 -0.60 24.95
C LEU A 16 15.08 0.09 23.92
N ALA A 17 15.22 1.40 23.70
CA ALA A 17 14.35 2.15 22.79
C ALA A 17 14.94 2.38 21.38
N LEU A 18 15.97 1.63 20.98
CA LEU A 18 16.39 1.56 19.57
C LEU A 18 15.63 0.41 18.88
N THR A 19 14.30 0.50 18.87
CA THR A 19 13.50 -0.23 17.90
C THR A 19 13.91 0.29 16.53
N GLY A 20 14.76 -0.47 15.84
CA GLY A 20 15.23 -0.14 14.51
C GLY A 20 14.05 0.11 13.60
N CYS A 21 13.82 1.37 13.23
CA CYS A 21 12.98 1.71 12.10
C CYS A 21 13.65 1.07 10.87
N GLN A 22 13.19 -0.11 10.46
CA GLN A 22 13.54 -0.65 9.15
C GLN A 22 12.99 0.34 8.13
N SER A 23 13.87 1.21 7.64
CA SER A 23 13.53 2.19 6.62
C SER A 23 13.18 1.44 5.35
N ALA A 24 12.00 1.74 4.81
CA ALA A 24 11.56 1.15 3.56
C ALA A 24 12.62 1.41 2.47
N LYS A 25 12.86 0.41 1.61
CA LYS A 25 13.85 0.51 0.54
C LYS A 25 13.46 1.62 -0.45
N PRO A 26 14.43 2.31 -1.08
CA PRO A 26 14.13 3.38 -2.03
C PRO A 26 13.32 2.87 -3.23
N ILE A 27 12.53 3.75 -3.84
CA ILE A 27 11.79 3.41 -5.06
C ILE A 27 12.77 3.21 -6.21
N ALA A 28 12.77 2.01 -6.80
CA ALA A 28 13.66 1.62 -7.87
C ALA A 28 13.13 1.99 -9.26
N MET A 29 11.80 2.11 -9.41
CA MET A 29 11.16 2.35 -10.71
C MET A 29 9.89 3.18 -10.57
N SER A 30 9.69 4.13 -11.49
CA SER A 30 8.43 4.89 -11.62
C SER A 30 7.95 4.85 -13.07
N VAL A 31 6.71 4.41 -13.30
CA VAL A 31 6.14 4.28 -14.65
C VAL A 31 4.71 4.82 -14.72
N ASN A 32 4.26 5.11 -15.94
CA ASN A 32 2.84 5.35 -16.23
C ASN A 32 2.16 4.03 -16.60
N ALA A 33 0.95 3.83 -16.11
CA ALA A 33 0.10 2.76 -16.60
C ALA A 33 -0.27 2.99 -18.08
N LEU A 34 -0.28 1.90 -18.84
CA LEU A 34 -0.59 1.90 -20.26
C LEU A 34 -2.01 1.40 -20.48
N PRO A 35 -2.80 2.05 -21.35
CA PRO A 35 -4.09 1.53 -21.77
C PRO A 35 -4.00 0.11 -22.35
N THR A 36 -4.99 -0.72 -22.07
CA THR A 36 -5.11 -2.06 -22.70
C THR A 36 -5.80 -1.99 -24.05
N ALA A 37 -6.75 -1.07 -24.22
CA ALA A 37 -7.45 -0.83 -25.47
C ALA A 37 -6.65 0.09 -26.41
N LYS A 38 -6.76 -0.15 -27.72
CA LYS A 38 -6.21 0.75 -28.74
C LYS A 38 -7.10 2.00 -28.89
N GLY A 39 -6.50 3.13 -29.25
CA GLY A 39 -7.24 4.36 -29.55
C GLY A 39 -7.73 5.15 -28.32
N VAL A 40 -7.26 4.81 -27.12
CA VAL A 40 -7.53 5.60 -25.91
C VAL A 40 -6.88 6.97 -26.04
N GLN A 41 -7.70 8.02 -26.02
CA GLN A 41 -7.24 9.40 -26.09
C GLN A 41 -6.96 9.94 -24.69
N TYR A 42 -5.84 10.65 -24.54
CA TYR A 42 -5.45 11.35 -23.30
C TYR A 42 -5.41 10.46 -22.03
N GLY A 43 -5.34 9.14 -22.18
CA GLY A 43 -5.35 8.19 -21.06
C GLY A 43 -6.73 7.91 -20.44
N ASP A 44 -7.83 8.39 -21.03
CA ASP A 44 -9.19 8.11 -20.53
C ASP A 44 -9.68 6.72 -20.97
N VAL A 45 -9.25 5.71 -20.22
CA VAL A 45 -9.56 4.29 -20.48
C VAL A 45 -11.01 3.90 -20.19
N LEU A 46 -11.75 4.71 -19.45
CA LEU A 46 -13.17 4.49 -19.11
C LEU A 46 -14.14 5.37 -19.92
N ALA A 47 -13.65 6.13 -20.91
CA ALA A 47 -14.50 6.94 -21.78
C ALA A 47 -15.63 6.13 -22.44
N PRO A 48 -15.41 4.90 -22.95
CA PRO A 48 -16.49 4.11 -23.55
C PRO A 48 -17.58 3.73 -22.54
N GLN A 49 -17.20 3.31 -21.33
CA GLN A 49 -18.13 2.95 -20.26
C GLN A 49 -18.97 4.14 -19.82
N ARG A 50 -18.33 5.32 -19.73
CA ARG A 50 -19.02 6.59 -19.46
C ARG A 50 -20.00 6.95 -20.56
N ALA A 51 -19.61 6.80 -21.83
CA ALA A 51 -20.50 7.02 -22.97
C ALA A 51 -21.67 6.03 -23.02
N ALA A 52 -21.49 4.81 -22.49
CA ALA A 52 -22.53 3.81 -22.33
C ALA A 52 -23.49 4.08 -21.14
N GLY A 53 -23.37 5.22 -20.46
CA GLY A 53 -24.28 5.64 -19.39
C GLY A 53 -23.88 5.19 -17.98
N GLN A 54 -22.68 4.62 -17.78
CA GLN A 54 -22.18 4.38 -16.43
C GLN A 54 -21.88 5.70 -15.71
N ASP A 55 -22.21 5.80 -14.42
CA ASP A 55 -21.89 6.95 -13.56
C ASP A 55 -20.38 6.95 -13.24
N ILE A 56 -19.60 7.43 -14.20
CA ILE A 56 -18.15 7.56 -14.15
C ILE A 56 -17.82 9.03 -14.44
N PRO A 57 -17.11 9.75 -13.57
CA PRO A 57 -16.68 11.10 -13.85
C PRO A 57 -15.59 11.10 -14.94
N SER A 58 -15.37 12.25 -15.57
CA SER A 58 -14.23 12.43 -16.47
C SER A 58 -12.90 12.18 -15.74
N LEU A 59 -11.88 11.75 -16.49
CA LEU A 59 -10.52 11.58 -15.99
C LEU A 59 -10.05 12.88 -15.30
N LYS A 60 -9.73 12.79 -14.00
CA LYS A 60 -9.30 13.94 -13.18
C LYS A 60 -7.78 14.17 -13.22
N GLY A 61 -7.03 13.15 -13.61
CA GLY A 61 -5.57 13.16 -13.61
C GLY A 61 -5.01 11.76 -13.35
N GLN A 62 -3.94 11.70 -12.56
CA GLN A 62 -3.27 10.45 -12.20
C GLN A 62 -3.08 10.35 -10.69
N ARG A 63 -3.12 9.12 -10.16
CA ARG A 63 -2.73 8.79 -8.78
C ARG A 63 -1.56 7.82 -8.80
N VAL A 64 -0.76 7.85 -7.74
CA VAL A 64 0.38 6.95 -7.58
C VAL A 64 -0.06 5.73 -6.78
N VAL A 65 0.23 4.55 -7.33
CA VAL A 65 0.15 3.26 -6.64
C VAL A 65 1.58 2.81 -6.36
N THR A 66 1.93 2.72 -5.08
CA THR A 66 3.22 2.15 -4.68
C THR A 66 3.10 0.63 -4.57
N VAL A 67 4.02 -0.11 -5.17
CA VAL A 67 4.08 -1.57 -5.12
C VAL A 67 5.38 -1.99 -4.45
N ARG A 68 5.28 -2.79 -3.38
CA ARG A 68 6.41 -3.33 -2.62
C ARG A 68 6.22 -4.83 -2.40
N THR A 69 7.32 -5.56 -2.50
CA THR A 69 7.37 -7.01 -2.35
C THR A 69 8.15 -7.38 -1.10
N TYR A 70 7.68 -8.38 -0.38
CA TYR A 70 8.31 -8.81 0.86
C TYR A 70 8.40 -10.33 0.95
N GLU A 71 9.40 -10.80 1.66
CA GLU A 71 9.49 -12.19 2.12
C GLU A 71 9.48 -12.26 3.65
N ASP A 72 9.02 -13.37 4.20
CA ASP A 72 9.15 -13.67 5.62
C ASP A 72 10.45 -14.46 5.86
N VAL A 73 11.43 -13.83 6.50
CA VAL A 73 12.74 -14.44 6.80
C VAL A 73 12.82 -14.76 8.28
N ARG A 74 13.20 -16.00 8.62
CA ARG A 74 13.54 -16.38 9.99
C ARG A 74 15.05 -16.45 10.15
N LYS A 75 15.63 -15.50 10.91
CA LYS A 75 17.04 -15.54 11.28
C LYS A 75 17.28 -16.69 12.27
N LYS A 76 18.49 -17.28 12.23
CA LYS A 76 18.85 -18.44 13.07
C LYS A 76 18.59 -18.22 14.56
N ASP A 77 18.80 -16.99 15.03
CA ASP A 77 18.66 -16.59 16.43
C ASP A 77 17.33 -15.90 16.74
N ALA A 78 16.39 -15.84 15.78
CA ALA A 78 15.11 -15.18 15.95
C ALA A 78 13.98 -16.19 16.25
N GLN A 79 13.25 -15.92 17.33
CA GLN A 79 12.06 -16.70 17.70
C GLN A 79 10.91 -16.51 16.69
N PHE A 80 10.87 -15.38 15.98
CA PHE A 80 9.82 -15.02 15.04
C PHE A 80 10.38 -14.72 13.65
N SER A 81 9.57 -14.93 12.60
CA SER A 81 9.90 -14.44 11.25
C SER A 81 9.82 -12.91 11.22
N THR A 82 10.70 -12.29 10.45
CA THR A 82 10.68 -10.87 10.16
C THR A 82 10.36 -10.68 8.70
N ARG A 83 9.50 -9.69 8.40
CA ARG A 83 9.18 -9.31 7.04
C ARG A 83 10.33 -8.48 6.47
N GLU A 84 10.96 -8.96 5.41
CA GLU A 84 12.07 -8.31 4.73
C GLU A 84 11.64 -7.85 3.33
N GLU A 85 12.00 -6.64 2.95
CA GLU A 85 11.64 -6.08 1.64
C GLU A 85 12.57 -6.58 0.53
N MET A 86 11.97 -7.09 -0.54
CA MET A 86 12.66 -7.57 -1.73
C MET A 86 12.80 -6.48 -2.79
N GLU A 87 13.92 -6.49 -3.51
CA GLU A 87 14.21 -5.59 -4.64
C GLU A 87 14.29 -6.37 -5.96
N GLY A 88 14.01 -5.68 -7.06
CA GLY A 88 14.18 -6.22 -8.41
C GLY A 88 13.14 -7.27 -8.83
N VAL A 89 12.11 -7.51 -8.01
CA VAL A 89 11.05 -8.49 -8.29
C VAL A 89 10.18 -7.99 -9.44
N ASP A 90 9.98 -8.83 -10.44
CA ASP A 90 9.17 -8.51 -11.61
C ASP A 90 7.69 -8.57 -11.27
N CYS A 91 6.98 -7.45 -11.42
CA CYS A 91 5.57 -7.34 -11.12
C CYS A 91 4.77 -6.75 -12.29
N ALA A 92 3.58 -7.30 -12.50
CA ALA A 92 2.58 -6.76 -13.41
C ALA A 92 1.39 -6.21 -12.60
N LEU A 93 1.02 -4.96 -12.84
CA LEU A 93 -0.20 -4.36 -12.37
C LEU A 93 -1.26 -4.44 -13.46
N GLU A 94 -2.46 -4.88 -13.10
CA GLU A 94 -3.62 -4.98 -13.96
C GLU A 94 -4.82 -4.29 -13.31
N SER A 95 -5.60 -3.59 -14.12
CA SER A 95 -6.89 -3.04 -13.75
C SER A 95 -7.80 -3.00 -14.98
N GLU A 96 -9.05 -2.58 -14.79
CA GLU A 96 -9.97 -2.39 -15.90
C GLU A 96 -9.46 -1.27 -16.82
N GLY A 97 -9.07 -1.63 -18.04
CA GLY A 97 -8.67 -0.68 -19.08
C GLY A 97 -7.19 -0.29 -19.10
N TYR A 98 -6.38 -0.69 -18.12
CA TYR A 98 -4.94 -0.37 -18.08
C TYR A 98 -4.09 -1.44 -17.41
N ARG A 99 -2.78 -1.42 -17.71
CA ARG A 99 -1.76 -2.31 -17.15
C ARG A 99 -0.41 -1.61 -17.02
N ALA A 100 0.46 -2.13 -16.17
CA ALA A 100 1.86 -1.72 -16.07
C ALA A 100 2.75 -2.92 -15.74
N SER A 101 4.02 -2.83 -16.09
CA SER A 101 5.05 -3.80 -15.68
C SER A 101 6.19 -3.03 -15.02
N VAL A 102 6.62 -3.50 -13.85
CA VAL A 102 7.61 -2.83 -13.01
C VAL A 102 8.53 -3.81 -12.30
N LYS A 103 9.67 -3.31 -11.81
CA LYS A 103 10.50 -3.98 -10.82
C LYS A 103 10.37 -3.27 -9.46
N THR A 104 10.01 -4.00 -8.41
CA THR A 104 9.75 -3.42 -7.08
C THR A 104 11.04 -3.12 -6.30
N PRO A 105 11.02 -2.18 -5.32
CA PRO A 105 9.94 -1.24 -5.00
C PRO A 105 9.64 -0.27 -6.14
N ALA A 106 8.36 -0.06 -6.47
CA ALA A 106 7.98 0.74 -7.63
C ALA A 106 6.79 1.67 -7.35
N GLU A 107 6.69 2.73 -8.15
CA GLU A 107 5.53 3.63 -8.21
C GLU A 107 4.91 3.58 -9.61
N ILE A 108 3.59 3.46 -9.66
CA ILE A 108 2.84 3.37 -10.91
C ILE A 108 1.80 4.49 -10.92
N ARG A 109 1.88 5.37 -11.90
CA ARG A 109 0.88 6.42 -12.12
C ARG A 109 -0.31 5.82 -12.87
N VAL A 110 -1.46 5.75 -12.20
CA VAL A 110 -2.71 5.18 -12.72
C VAL A 110 -3.76 6.28 -12.94
N PRO A 111 -4.72 6.10 -13.86
CA PRO A 111 -5.82 7.04 -14.07
C PRO A 111 -6.64 7.30 -12.78
N ASP A 112 -7.01 8.56 -12.55
CA ASP A 112 -7.86 8.98 -11.43
C ASP A 112 -9.29 9.30 -11.89
N TYR A 113 -10.25 8.51 -11.41
CA TYR A 113 -11.68 8.70 -11.64
C TYR A 113 -12.44 9.02 -10.34
N GLY A 114 -11.75 9.47 -9.29
CA GLY A 114 -12.36 9.70 -7.97
C GLY A 114 -13.05 8.44 -7.46
N TYR A 115 -14.34 8.57 -7.10
CA TYR A 115 -15.16 7.49 -6.56
C TYR A 115 -15.36 6.30 -7.52
N ALA A 116 -15.16 6.50 -8.82
CA ALA A 116 -15.29 5.44 -9.83
C ALA A 116 -13.93 4.84 -10.24
N SER A 117 -12.83 5.19 -9.54
CA SER A 117 -11.54 4.56 -9.73
C SER A 117 -11.65 3.04 -9.52
N ARG A 118 -10.87 2.26 -10.28
CA ARG A 118 -11.03 0.80 -10.35
C ARG A 118 -10.00 0.08 -9.47
N PRO A 119 -10.33 -1.08 -8.87
CA PRO A 119 -9.36 -1.91 -8.17
C PRO A 119 -8.12 -2.17 -9.02
N VAL A 120 -6.96 -2.25 -8.37
CA VAL A 120 -5.70 -2.66 -9.01
C VAL A 120 -5.25 -3.98 -8.43
N ALA A 121 -4.97 -4.94 -9.31
CA ALA A 121 -4.40 -6.23 -8.98
C ALA A 121 -2.91 -6.24 -9.38
N VAL A 122 -2.06 -6.76 -8.51
CA VAL A 122 -0.63 -6.91 -8.77
C VAL A 122 -0.25 -8.36 -8.65
N ARG A 123 0.53 -8.83 -9.63
CA ARG A 123 1.10 -10.17 -9.71
C ARG A 123 2.61 -10.04 -9.77
N CYS A 124 3.34 -10.74 -8.92
CA CYS A 124 4.79 -10.66 -8.84
C CYS A 124 5.45 -12.03 -8.99
N GLN A 125 6.61 -12.05 -9.63
CA GLN A 125 7.40 -13.25 -9.91
C GLN A 125 8.88 -12.97 -9.61
N SER A 126 9.53 -13.92 -8.93
CA SER A 126 10.97 -13.89 -8.65
C SER A 126 11.53 -15.31 -8.70
N PRO A 127 12.73 -15.55 -9.25
CA PRO A 127 13.37 -16.86 -9.25
C PRO A 127 13.50 -17.45 -7.83
N GLY A 128 13.07 -18.70 -7.65
CA GLY A 128 13.09 -19.37 -6.33
C GLY A 128 11.89 -19.08 -5.44
N TYR A 129 10.90 -18.31 -5.91
CA TYR A 129 9.68 -17.98 -5.18
C TYR A 129 8.42 -18.44 -5.95
N ARG A 130 7.37 -18.75 -5.20
CA ARG A 130 6.02 -18.88 -5.74
C ARG A 130 5.51 -17.50 -6.17
N ALA A 131 4.69 -17.44 -7.21
CA ALA A 131 4.10 -16.19 -7.67
C ALA A 131 3.26 -15.55 -6.54
N GLY A 132 3.50 -14.27 -6.28
CA GLY A 132 2.78 -13.48 -5.29
C GLY A 132 1.66 -12.66 -5.93
N TYR A 133 0.58 -12.43 -5.18
CA TYR A 133 -0.60 -11.73 -5.64
C TYR A 133 -1.13 -10.80 -4.55
N ALA A 134 -1.54 -9.59 -4.93
CA ALA A 134 -2.29 -8.70 -4.04
C ALA A 134 -3.26 -7.87 -4.87
N THR A 135 -4.37 -7.45 -4.26
CA THR A 135 -5.33 -6.54 -4.88
C THR A 135 -5.67 -5.46 -3.87
N VAL A 136 -5.75 -4.21 -4.31
CA VAL A 136 -6.19 -3.10 -3.47
C VAL A 136 -7.31 -2.33 -4.14
N GLN A 137 -8.20 -1.81 -3.31
CA GLN A 137 -9.28 -0.94 -3.72
C GLN A 137 -8.89 0.52 -3.51
N PRO A 138 -9.36 1.44 -4.36
CA PRO A 138 -9.26 2.86 -4.04
C PRO A 138 -10.11 3.17 -2.80
N PHE A 139 -9.66 4.12 -2.01
CA PHE A 139 -10.34 4.56 -0.80
C PHE A 139 -10.60 6.06 -0.84
N ASP A 140 -11.63 6.49 -0.10
CA ASP A 140 -11.95 7.90 0.10
C ASP A 140 -10.92 8.53 1.04
N LYS A 141 -9.94 9.21 0.43
CA LYS A 141 -8.83 9.84 1.15
C LYS A 141 -9.33 11.00 1.99
N THR A 142 -10.27 11.78 1.46
CA THR A 142 -10.85 12.92 2.18
C THR A 142 -11.54 12.47 3.47
N SER A 143 -12.41 11.45 3.40
CA SER A 143 -13.06 10.90 4.59
C SER A 143 -12.07 10.28 5.57
N SER A 144 -11.07 9.55 5.07
CA SER A 144 -10.02 8.94 5.89
C SER A 144 -9.19 9.98 6.65
N GLU A 145 -8.79 11.07 6.01
CA GLU A 145 -8.00 12.15 6.63
C GLU A 145 -8.83 12.91 7.67
N ARG A 146 -10.10 13.19 7.38
CA ARG A 146 -11.03 13.81 8.33
C ARG A 146 -11.17 12.97 9.59
N LEU A 147 -11.44 11.66 9.44
CA LEU A 147 -11.57 10.74 10.58
C LEU A 147 -10.27 10.63 11.37
N GLY A 148 -9.12 10.56 10.70
CA GLY A 148 -7.80 10.53 11.36
C GLY A 148 -7.48 11.82 12.14
N ALA A 149 -7.82 12.98 11.58
CA ALA A 149 -7.70 14.25 12.30
C ALA A 149 -8.65 14.31 13.50
N ALA A 150 -9.84 13.74 13.38
CA ALA A 150 -10.83 13.70 14.44
C ALA A 150 -10.44 12.77 15.60
N SER A 151 -9.78 11.63 15.32
CA SER A 151 -9.33 10.70 16.37
C SER A 151 -8.34 11.32 17.34
N ASN A 152 -7.57 12.33 16.91
CA ASN A 152 -6.65 13.07 17.77
C ASN A 152 -7.38 14.02 18.76
N ASN A 153 -8.67 14.31 18.52
CA ASN A 153 -9.49 15.20 19.33
C ASN A 153 -10.51 14.44 20.23
N GLY A 154 -10.38 13.12 20.35
CA GLY A 154 -11.24 12.28 21.18
C GLY A 154 -12.57 11.87 20.53
N LEU A 155 -13.35 11.04 21.23
CA LEU A 155 -14.53 10.35 20.70
C LEU A 155 -15.62 11.32 20.19
N ALA A 156 -15.84 12.44 20.87
CA ALA A 156 -16.81 13.45 20.43
C ALA A 156 -16.41 14.10 19.09
N GLY A 157 -15.10 14.34 18.88
CA GLY A 157 -14.58 14.86 17.63
C GLY A 157 -14.83 13.91 16.45
N VAL A 158 -14.64 12.60 16.67
CA VAL A 158 -14.92 11.56 15.65
C VAL A 158 -16.39 11.56 15.23
N VAL A 159 -17.33 11.64 16.19
CA VAL A 159 -18.78 11.62 15.89
C VAL A 159 -19.20 12.83 15.07
N VAL A 160 -18.75 14.04 15.43
CA VAL A 160 -19.07 15.27 14.69
C VAL A 160 -18.54 15.19 13.25
N VAL A 161 -17.30 14.73 13.09
CA VAL A 161 -16.69 14.60 11.76
C VAL A 161 -17.37 13.52 10.92
N ALA A 162 -17.79 12.40 11.52
CA ALA A 162 -18.55 11.36 10.83
C ALA A 162 -19.91 11.87 10.33
N LEU A 163 -20.58 12.73 11.10
CA LEU A 163 -21.84 13.37 10.67
C LEU A 163 -21.62 14.33 9.50
N ILE A 164 -20.54 15.14 9.53
CA ILE A 164 -20.19 16.03 8.43
C ILE A 164 -19.86 15.22 7.17
N ASP A 165 -19.07 14.16 7.32
CA ASP A 165 -18.68 13.31 6.21
C ASP A 165 -19.90 12.62 5.55
N ALA A 166 -20.85 12.13 6.37
CA ALA A 166 -22.11 11.57 5.90
C ALA A 166 -22.99 12.58 5.16
N ALA A 167 -22.90 13.87 5.48
CA ALA A 167 -23.63 14.94 4.83
C ALA A 167 -22.97 15.45 3.54
N THR A 168 -21.72 15.04 3.25
CA THR A 168 -20.98 15.49 2.06
C THR A 168 -21.17 14.59 0.85
N ASP A 169 -21.18 15.21 -0.33
CA ASP A 169 -21.24 14.49 -1.61
C ASP A 169 -19.88 13.85 -1.95
N LYS A 170 -19.83 12.51 -1.88
CA LYS A 170 -18.64 11.69 -2.18
C LYS A 170 -18.09 11.91 -3.59
N LYS A 171 -18.88 12.44 -4.54
CA LYS A 171 -18.41 12.75 -5.90
C LYS A 171 -17.32 13.84 -5.90
N LYS A 172 -17.30 14.68 -4.86
CA LYS A 172 -16.33 15.77 -4.67
C LYS A 172 -15.09 15.36 -3.86
N HIS A 173 -15.08 14.15 -3.30
CA HIS A 173 -13.96 13.69 -2.48
C HIS A 173 -12.76 13.30 -3.34
N GLU A 174 -11.58 13.35 -2.70
CA GLU A 174 -10.36 12.79 -3.26
C GLU A 174 -10.26 11.30 -2.94
N PHE A 175 -9.88 10.53 -3.95
CA PHE A 175 -9.64 9.10 -3.81
C PHE A 175 -8.16 8.78 -4.05
N SER A 176 -7.67 7.76 -3.37
CA SER A 176 -6.29 7.29 -3.48
C SER A 176 -6.21 5.78 -3.37
N TYR A 177 -5.05 5.20 -3.65
CA TYR A 177 -4.78 3.78 -3.42
C TYR A 177 -3.88 3.61 -2.20
N PRO A 178 -4.09 2.55 -1.39
CA PRO A 178 -3.10 2.17 -0.40
C PRO A 178 -1.88 1.56 -1.12
N PRO A 179 -0.70 1.53 -0.47
CA PRO A 179 0.43 0.77 -0.99
C PRO A 179 0.05 -0.71 -1.16
N VAL A 180 0.46 -1.30 -2.29
CA VAL A 180 0.29 -2.72 -2.57
C VAL A 180 1.48 -3.48 -2.00
N TYR A 181 1.21 -4.30 -0.99
CA TYR A 181 2.20 -5.16 -0.37
C TYR A 181 2.01 -6.60 -0.83
N VAL A 182 2.93 -7.11 -1.64
CA VAL A 182 2.91 -8.49 -2.14
C VAL A 182 3.84 -9.34 -1.28
N THR A 183 3.32 -10.42 -0.71
CA THR A 183 4.14 -11.40 0.00
C THR A 183 4.61 -12.49 -0.97
N MET A 184 5.91 -12.74 -0.99
CA MET A 184 6.58 -13.73 -1.83
C MET A 184 7.01 -14.91 -0.96
N ASN A 185 6.52 -16.10 -1.28
CA ASN A 185 6.87 -17.33 -0.56
C ASN A 185 7.98 -18.07 -1.30
N ARG A 186 9.08 -18.42 -0.60
CA ARG A 186 10.15 -19.26 -1.17
C ARG A 186 9.60 -20.63 -1.55
N ILE A 187 10.07 -21.19 -2.66
CA ILE A 187 9.74 -22.57 -3.03
C ILE A 187 10.37 -23.49 -1.97
N GLY A 188 9.56 -24.36 -1.35
CA GLY A 188 10.03 -25.23 -0.26
C GLY A 188 9.79 -24.66 1.14
N CYS A 189 9.19 -23.47 1.29
CA CYS A 189 8.88 -22.85 2.59
C CYS A 189 8.06 -23.75 3.52
N GLU A 190 7.30 -24.71 2.98
CA GLU A 190 6.54 -25.69 3.76
C GLU A 190 7.42 -26.59 4.63
N LYS A 191 8.71 -26.75 4.28
CA LYS A 191 9.71 -27.51 5.04
C LYS A 191 10.53 -26.63 5.98
N GLU A 192 10.42 -25.31 5.86
CA GLU A 192 11.16 -24.36 6.69
C GLU A 192 10.39 -24.06 7.98
N ARG A 193 11.12 -23.76 9.06
CA ARG A 193 10.51 -23.35 10.35
C ARG A 193 9.74 -22.03 10.28
N SER A 194 9.94 -21.24 9.23
CA SER A 194 9.19 -20.03 8.88
C SER A 194 7.79 -20.36 8.36
N GLY A 195 7.62 -21.51 7.70
CA GLY A 195 6.41 -21.86 6.96
C GLY A 195 6.20 -20.99 5.72
N CYS A 196 5.12 -21.28 4.98
CA CYS A 196 4.61 -20.41 3.92
C CYS A 196 3.51 -19.50 4.50
N ARG A 197 3.32 -18.29 3.96
CA ARG A 197 2.28 -17.35 4.38
C ARG A 197 1.31 -16.97 3.28
#